data_AF-A0A2S7JNV6-F1
#
_entry.id   AF-A0A2S7JNV6-F1
#
_cell.length_a   1.000
_cell.length_b   1.000
_cell.length_c   1.000
_cell.angle_alpha   90.00
_cell.angle_beta   90.00
_cell.angle_gamma   90.00
#
_symmetry.space_group_name_H-M   'P 1'
#
loop_
_entity.id
_entity.type
_entity.pdbx_description
1 polymer ?
#
loop_
_entity_poly.entity_id
_entity_poly.type
_entity_poly.pdbx_seq_one_letter_code
_entity_poly.pdbx_strand_id
1 'polypeptide(L)'
;MAVANKLHSAIDVLLIAASERDLDINTDDLKGLCTKLKTARVGFPFVFEEMASQHINRLGSVLLGPIFTSQTHPWPVDEDSNPMAPLCQINTTDIPRQLVGVRGVVQVWMAQSGGVHGDVLIRVIAPDEFNIDLLTPVIESEADIEVLLPEAVEWLREFHANAKPTKAQFITEAAIKLGQPNADALAEVDWDEWCRLADIYGDTYGDDVVMCMQITGFGDGRLYCDMSKDQQQAMEHLERLKKKLEKKSLNDDKTLIDLLGEAITVYKEFLGVCGELAYPALFGTFQQIQYEAGGCDEPFICFESIGLREWGDGGNAQVFYSQDRGFTFDWSCT
;
A
#
# COMPACT_ATOMS: atom_id res chain seq x y z
N MET A 1 -5.84 16.17 -7.50
CA MET A 1 -6.09 16.18 -8.96
C MET A 1 -5.97 17.56 -9.62
N ALA A 2 -6.63 18.61 -9.14
CA ALA A 2 -6.61 19.93 -9.81
C ALA A 2 -5.19 20.47 -10.10
N VAL A 3 -4.28 20.38 -9.13
CA VAL A 3 -2.89 20.84 -9.31
C VAL A 3 -2.07 19.98 -10.28
N ALA A 4 -2.34 18.66 -10.34
CA ALA A 4 -1.70 17.77 -11.32
C ALA A 4 -2.11 18.14 -12.75
N ASN A 5 -3.40 18.41 -12.97
CA ASN A 5 -3.92 18.86 -14.26
C ASN A 5 -3.35 20.24 -14.64
N LYS A 6 -3.25 21.16 -13.68
CA LYS A 6 -2.64 22.47 -13.88
C LYS A 6 -1.17 22.33 -14.28
N LEU A 7 -0.42 21.44 -13.60
CA LEU A 7 0.98 21.18 -13.92
C LEU A 7 1.13 20.58 -15.32
N HIS A 8 0.28 19.58 -15.64
CA HIS A 8 0.25 18.96 -16.96
C HIS A 8 0.04 20.01 -18.06
N SER A 9 -0.97 20.88 -17.91
CA SER A 9 -1.23 21.96 -18.87
C SER A 9 -0.06 22.95 -18.98
N ALA A 10 0.57 23.33 -17.86
CA ALA A 10 1.70 24.25 -17.88
C ALA A 10 2.92 23.65 -18.61
N ILE A 11 3.22 22.36 -18.39
CA ILE A 11 4.32 21.67 -19.08
C ILE A 11 3.99 21.49 -20.57
N ASP A 12 2.75 21.15 -20.93
CA ASP A 12 2.32 20.97 -22.31
C ASP A 12 2.47 22.26 -23.14
N VAL A 13 2.03 23.39 -22.59
CA VAL A 13 2.23 24.72 -23.22
C VAL A 13 3.71 25.06 -23.35
N LEU A 14 4.52 24.74 -22.33
CA LEU A 14 5.97 24.96 -22.39
C LEU A 14 6.64 24.11 -23.47
N LEU A 15 6.23 22.85 -23.63
CA LEU A 15 6.75 21.94 -24.65
C LEU A 15 6.43 22.44 -26.07
N ILE A 16 5.23 22.96 -26.28
CA ILE A 16 4.83 23.59 -27.56
C ILE A 16 5.75 24.78 -27.86
N ALA A 17 5.88 25.71 -26.91
CA ALA A 17 6.72 26.90 -27.08
C ALA A 17 8.21 26.57 -27.29
N ALA A 18 8.71 25.51 -26.66
CA ALA A 18 10.09 25.05 -26.81
C ALA A 18 10.36 24.49 -28.21
N SER A 19 9.38 23.78 -28.79
CA SER A 19 9.49 23.24 -30.15
C SER A 19 9.61 24.33 -31.22
N GLU A 20 9.00 25.50 -30.99
CA GLU A 20 9.04 26.64 -31.92
C GLU A 20 10.35 27.44 -31.83
N ARG A 21 11.04 27.39 -30.68
CA ARG A 21 12.17 28.27 -30.35
C ARG A 21 13.52 27.55 -30.20
N ASP A 22 13.57 26.24 -30.47
CA ASP A 22 14.76 25.39 -30.33
C ASP A 22 15.45 25.56 -28.96
N LEU A 23 14.64 25.45 -27.90
CA LEU A 23 15.13 25.63 -26.54
C LEU A 23 15.89 24.38 -26.06
N ASP A 24 17.00 24.60 -25.37
CA ASP A 24 17.75 23.57 -24.65
C ASP A 24 17.00 23.16 -23.37
N ILE A 25 15.90 22.41 -23.55
CA ILE A 25 15.16 21.77 -22.46
C ILE A 25 15.08 20.27 -22.70
N ASN A 26 15.02 19.50 -21.61
CA ASN A 26 14.90 18.04 -21.70
C ASN A 26 13.45 17.65 -22.00
N THR A 27 13.09 17.64 -23.29
CA THR A 27 11.70 17.40 -23.70
C THR A 27 11.19 15.99 -23.40
N ASP A 28 12.06 14.98 -23.38
CA ASP A 28 11.65 13.60 -23.17
C ASP A 28 11.27 13.34 -21.71
N ASP A 29 12.05 13.84 -20.75
CA ASP A 29 11.71 13.73 -19.33
C ASP A 29 10.45 14.52 -18.98
N LEU A 30 10.24 15.68 -19.60
CA LEU A 30 9.03 16.49 -19.41
C LEU A 30 7.79 15.81 -20.01
N LYS A 31 7.91 15.18 -21.19
CA LYS A 31 6.83 14.34 -21.74
C LYS A 31 6.55 13.15 -20.84
N GLY A 32 7.60 12.50 -20.32
CA GLY A 32 7.48 11.44 -19.33
C GLY A 32 6.71 11.91 -18.10
N LEU A 33 7.01 13.11 -17.58
CA LEU A 33 6.30 13.71 -16.45
C LEU A 33 4.83 13.98 -16.81
N CYS A 34 4.51 14.51 -18.00
CA CYS A 34 3.14 14.67 -18.45
C CYS A 34 2.37 13.34 -18.45
N THR A 35 2.97 12.25 -18.93
CA THR A 35 2.36 10.91 -18.86
C THR A 35 2.07 10.51 -17.42
N LYS A 36 3.03 10.71 -16.49
CA LYS A 36 2.82 10.41 -15.07
C LYS A 36 1.72 11.25 -14.42
N LEU A 37 1.62 12.52 -14.78
CA LEU A 37 0.58 13.43 -14.25
C LEU A 37 -0.83 13.01 -14.67
N LYS A 38 -1.00 12.43 -15.87
CA LYS A 38 -2.28 11.86 -16.32
C LYS A 38 -2.67 10.61 -15.52
N THR A 39 -1.67 9.86 -15.06
CA THR A 39 -1.87 8.66 -14.25
C THR A 39 -1.94 8.95 -12.76
N ALA A 40 -1.67 10.18 -12.31
CA ALA A 40 -1.73 10.54 -10.90
C ALA A 40 -3.12 10.25 -10.32
N ARG A 41 -3.16 9.74 -9.09
CA ARG A 41 -4.40 9.42 -8.37
C ARG A 41 -4.36 9.98 -6.96
N VAL A 42 -5.52 10.24 -6.38
CA VAL A 42 -5.61 10.59 -4.96
C VAL A 42 -5.85 9.31 -4.18
N GLY A 43 -4.87 8.94 -3.36
CA GLY A 43 -4.94 7.76 -2.52
C GLY A 43 -4.99 8.10 -1.04
N PHE A 44 -5.38 7.12 -0.24
CA PHE A 44 -5.51 7.24 1.22
C PHE A 44 -4.69 6.11 1.88
N PRO A 45 -3.53 6.42 2.47
CA PRO A 45 -2.73 5.45 3.20
C PRO A 45 -3.55 4.82 4.33
N PHE A 46 -3.29 3.54 4.63
CA PHE A 46 -3.93 2.91 5.78
C PHE A 46 -3.28 3.42 7.07
N VAL A 47 -4.11 3.67 8.08
CA VAL A 47 -3.66 3.80 9.47
C VAL A 47 -4.05 2.51 10.15
N PHE A 48 -3.06 1.79 10.68
CA PHE A 48 -3.28 0.48 11.27
C PHE A 48 -2.51 0.30 12.57
N GLU A 49 -3.01 -0.62 13.38
CA GLU A 49 -2.38 -1.09 14.60
C GLU A 49 -2.11 -2.58 14.46
N GLU A 50 -0.92 -3.00 14.89
CA GLU A 50 -0.59 -4.40 15.02
C GLU A 50 -1.34 -4.98 16.21
N MET A 51 -2.05 -6.09 15.98
CA MET A 51 -2.83 -6.74 17.01
C MET A 51 -2.66 -8.25 16.94
N ALA A 52 -2.72 -8.88 18.11
CA ALA A 52 -2.84 -10.33 18.20
C ALA A 52 -4.15 -10.79 17.54
N SER A 53 -4.14 -11.93 16.86
CA SER A 53 -5.26 -12.43 16.06
C SER A 53 -6.59 -12.54 16.83
N GLN A 54 -6.52 -12.85 18.12
CA GLN A 54 -7.67 -12.94 19.03
C GLN A 54 -8.32 -11.59 19.37
N HIS A 55 -7.60 -10.48 19.16
CA HIS A 55 -8.10 -9.13 19.44
C HIS A 55 -8.51 -8.38 18.17
N ILE A 56 -8.29 -8.97 16.99
CA ILE A 56 -8.72 -8.39 15.72
C ILE A 56 -10.23 -8.26 15.69
N ASN A 57 -10.71 -7.07 15.33
CA ASN A 57 -12.11 -6.88 15.03
C ASN A 57 -12.39 -7.47 13.64
N ARG A 58 -12.86 -8.72 13.62
CA ARG A 58 -13.21 -9.44 12.39
C ARG A 58 -14.37 -8.82 11.62
N LEU A 59 -15.09 -7.87 12.22
CA LEU A 59 -16.09 -7.05 11.53
C LEU A 59 -15.55 -5.69 11.03
N GLY A 60 -14.27 -5.42 11.25
CA GLY A 60 -13.61 -4.20 10.79
C GLY A 60 -12.85 -4.39 9.49
N SER A 61 -12.04 -3.39 9.16
CA SER A 61 -11.05 -3.47 8.08
C SER A 61 -9.75 -4.07 8.62
N VAL A 62 -9.18 -5.06 7.95
CA VAL A 62 -8.04 -5.86 8.45
C VAL A 62 -7.09 -6.19 7.30
N LEU A 63 -5.79 -6.23 7.57
CA LEU A 63 -4.78 -6.85 6.70
C LEU A 63 -4.18 -8.07 7.41
N LEU A 64 -3.95 -9.15 6.65
CA LEU A 64 -3.29 -10.39 7.10
C LEU A 64 -3.85 -11.01 8.38
N GLY A 65 -5.08 -10.67 8.76
CA GLY A 65 -5.68 -11.13 9.99
C GLY A 65 -6.77 -12.17 9.75
N PRO A 66 -7.26 -12.80 10.83
CA PRO A 66 -8.55 -13.45 10.74
C PRO A 66 -9.58 -12.41 10.29
N ILE A 67 -10.30 -12.71 9.24
CA ILE A 67 -11.37 -11.87 8.72
C ILE A 67 -12.73 -12.53 8.98
N PHE A 68 -13.80 -11.85 8.60
CA PHE A 68 -15.14 -12.38 8.81
C PHE A 68 -15.34 -13.66 8.00
N THR A 69 -15.74 -14.72 8.68
CA THR A 69 -16.21 -15.95 8.05
C THR A 69 -17.44 -16.41 8.80
N SER A 70 -18.35 -17.08 8.11
CA SER A 70 -19.61 -17.58 8.67
C SER A 70 -19.98 -18.91 8.04
N GLN A 71 -21.07 -19.52 8.49
CA GLN A 71 -21.59 -20.74 7.84
C GLN A 71 -22.01 -20.49 6.38
N THR A 72 -22.55 -19.31 6.07
CA THR A 72 -22.95 -18.92 4.70
C THR A 72 -21.76 -18.43 3.87
N HIS A 73 -20.73 -17.93 4.52
CA HIS A 73 -19.49 -17.45 3.91
C HIS A 73 -18.28 -18.17 4.54
N PRO A 74 -18.13 -19.49 4.30
CA PRO A 74 -17.05 -20.25 4.91
C PRO A 74 -15.68 -19.76 4.46
N TRP A 75 -14.65 -20.17 5.20
CA TRP A 75 -13.27 -19.98 4.79
C TRP A 75 -13.05 -20.64 3.42
N PRO A 76 -12.55 -19.90 2.41
CA PRO A 76 -12.38 -20.46 1.08
C PRO A 76 -11.19 -21.43 1.03
N VAL A 77 -11.33 -22.48 0.22
CA VAL A 77 -10.26 -23.44 -0.07
C VAL A 77 -9.90 -23.37 -1.55
N ASP A 78 -8.64 -23.66 -1.87
CA ASP A 78 -8.14 -23.71 -3.24
C ASP A 78 -8.47 -25.04 -3.96
N GLU A 79 -7.97 -25.22 -5.18
CA GLU A 79 -8.24 -26.42 -6.00
C GLU A 79 -7.75 -27.72 -5.34
N ASP A 80 -6.73 -27.63 -4.47
CA ASP A 80 -6.17 -28.76 -3.73
C ASP A 80 -6.81 -28.93 -2.34
N SER A 81 -7.90 -28.19 -2.07
CA SER A 81 -8.60 -28.16 -0.79
C SER A 81 -7.77 -27.58 0.37
N ASN A 82 -6.71 -26.83 0.10
CA ASN A 82 -5.97 -26.11 1.14
C ASN A 82 -6.69 -24.79 1.47
N PRO A 83 -6.68 -24.35 2.74
CA PRO A 83 -7.22 -23.04 3.10
C PRO A 83 -6.51 -21.89 2.38
N MET A 84 -7.27 -20.98 1.77
CA MET A 84 -6.70 -19.77 1.18
C MET A 84 -6.29 -18.77 2.28
N ALA A 85 -5.22 -18.02 2.06
CA ALA A 85 -4.72 -16.97 2.93
C ALA A 85 -5.53 -15.67 2.78
N PRO A 86 -6.05 -15.05 3.85
CA PRO A 86 -6.66 -13.73 3.77
C PRO A 86 -5.58 -12.65 3.58
N LEU A 87 -5.67 -11.88 2.49
CA LEU A 87 -4.81 -10.71 2.27
C LEU A 87 -5.38 -9.49 3.00
N CYS A 88 -6.67 -9.22 2.79
CA CYS A 88 -7.35 -8.13 3.46
C CYS A 88 -8.87 -8.31 3.51
N GLN A 89 -9.48 -7.55 4.42
CA GLN A 89 -10.90 -7.23 4.44
C GLN A 89 -11.04 -5.73 4.58
N ILE A 90 -11.84 -5.08 3.73
CA ILE A 90 -12.14 -3.66 3.82
C ILE A 90 -13.63 -3.48 4.01
N ASN A 91 -14.02 -2.87 5.14
CA ASN A 91 -15.38 -2.41 5.36
C ASN A 91 -15.63 -1.13 4.56
N THR A 92 -16.45 -1.25 3.52
CA THR A 92 -16.73 -0.16 2.59
C THR A 92 -17.54 0.98 3.19
N THR A 93 -18.13 0.81 4.38
CA THR A 93 -18.77 1.95 5.08
C THR A 93 -17.78 2.95 5.63
N ASP A 94 -16.54 2.52 5.87
CA ASP A 94 -15.56 3.28 6.64
C ASP A 94 -14.56 3.99 5.72
N ILE A 95 -14.60 3.71 4.41
CA ILE A 95 -13.64 4.24 3.44
C ILE A 95 -13.91 5.71 3.08
N PRO A 96 -12.88 6.51 2.74
CA PRO A 96 -13.02 7.95 2.47
C PRO A 96 -13.87 8.28 1.23
N ARG A 97 -14.02 7.33 0.30
CA ARG A 97 -14.80 7.49 -0.92
C ARG A 97 -15.64 6.24 -1.19
N GLN A 98 -16.95 6.41 -1.16
CA GLN A 98 -17.90 5.31 -1.39
C GLN A 98 -17.81 4.76 -2.82
N LEU A 99 -17.82 3.44 -2.93
CA LEU A 99 -17.91 2.72 -4.20
C LEU A 99 -19.36 2.64 -4.65
N VAL A 100 -19.63 2.91 -5.92
CA VAL A 100 -20.97 2.79 -6.48
C VAL A 100 -21.38 1.33 -6.49
N GLY A 101 -22.51 0.97 -5.87
CA GLY A 101 -23.04 -0.41 -5.96
C GLY A 101 -22.31 -1.45 -5.11
N VAL A 102 -21.33 -1.06 -4.28
CA VAL A 102 -20.67 -1.94 -3.32
C VAL A 102 -20.98 -1.46 -1.90
N ARG A 103 -21.51 -2.35 -1.06
CA ARG A 103 -21.77 -2.10 0.36
C ARG A 103 -21.41 -3.35 1.17
N GLY A 104 -21.00 -3.15 2.42
CA GLY A 104 -20.58 -4.21 3.32
C GLY A 104 -19.06 -4.38 3.29
N VAL A 105 -18.57 -5.62 3.28
CA VAL A 105 -17.12 -5.88 3.26
C VAL A 105 -16.66 -6.47 1.93
N VAL A 106 -15.47 -6.05 1.52
CA VAL A 106 -14.72 -6.66 0.43
C VAL A 106 -13.57 -7.45 1.04
N GLN A 107 -13.47 -8.73 0.72
CA GLN A 107 -12.41 -9.62 1.17
C GLN A 107 -11.56 -10.07 0.00
N VAL A 108 -10.27 -10.17 0.19
CA VAL A 108 -9.32 -10.67 -0.80
C VAL A 108 -8.57 -11.84 -0.19
N TRP A 109 -8.61 -12.97 -0.88
CA TRP A 109 -8.01 -14.23 -0.46
C TRP A 109 -7.06 -14.73 -1.53
N MET A 110 -5.98 -15.37 -1.14
CA MET A 110 -4.99 -15.95 -2.05
C MET A 110 -4.79 -17.43 -1.77
N ALA A 111 -4.84 -18.25 -2.81
CA ALA A 111 -4.57 -19.67 -2.72
C ALA A 111 -3.12 -19.91 -2.27
N GLN A 112 -2.91 -21.00 -1.54
CA GLN A 112 -1.57 -21.44 -1.18
C GLN A 112 -0.99 -22.30 -2.31
N SER A 113 -1.84 -23.07 -2.99
CA SER A 113 -1.47 -23.79 -4.20
C SER A 113 -1.74 -22.97 -5.47
N GLY A 114 -1.11 -23.39 -6.56
CA GLY A 114 -1.03 -22.64 -7.82
C GLY A 114 0.43 -22.41 -8.21
N GLY A 115 0.68 -21.79 -9.36
CA GLY A 115 2.05 -21.39 -9.73
C GLY A 115 2.67 -20.42 -8.72
N VAL A 116 3.77 -19.76 -9.09
CA VAL A 116 4.51 -18.80 -8.23
C VAL A 116 3.63 -17.68 -7.60
N HIS A 117 2.37 -17.55 -8.03
CA HIS A 117 1.51 -16.43 -7.68
C HIS A 117 0.14 -16.77 -7.08
N GLY A 118 -0.26 -18.05 -7.04
CA GLY A 118 -1.57 -18.49 -6.50
C GLY A 118 -2.81 -17.91 -7.22
N ASP A 119 -3.96 -18.57 -7.07
CA ASP A 119 -5.25 -18.01 -7.49
C ASP A 119 -5.80 -17.02 -6.46
N VAL A 120 -6.52 -15.99 -6.90
CA VAL A 120 -7.11 -14.98 -6.01
C VAL A 120 -8.62 -15.02 -6.04
N LEU A 121 -9.22 -15.07 -4.85
CA LEU A 121 -10.66 -14.94 -4.64
C LEU A 121 -10.98 -13.59 -4.03
N ILE A 122 -11.82 -12.82 -4.70
CA ILE A 122 -12.42 -11.61 -4.14
C ILE A 122 -13.87 -11.88 -3.81
N ARG A 123 -14.26 -11.61 -2.56
CA ARG A 123 -15.62 -11.83 -2.05
C ARG A 123 -16.20 -10.51 -1.55
N VAL A 124 -17.44 -10.22 -1.92
CA VAL A 124 -18.22 -9.11 -1.35
C VAL A 124 -19.33 -9.69 -0.48
N ILE A 125 -19.44 -9.24 0.76
CA ILE A 125 -20.47 -9.68 1.71
C ILE A 125 -21.33 -8.48 2.07
N ALA A 126 -22.65 -8.61 1.91
CA ALA A 126 -23.56 -7.51 2.16
C ALA A 126 -23.65 -7.17 3.67
N PRO A 127 -24.01 -5.92 4.04
CA PRO A 127 -24.07 -5.51 5.44
C PRO A 127 -25.01 -6.34 6.31
N ASP A 128 -26.08 -6.90 5.74
CA ASP A 128 -27.08 -7.72 6.43
C ASP A 128 -26.63 -9.17 6.66
N GLU A 129 -25.61 -9.63 5.93
CA GLU A 129 -24.97 -10.95 6.10
C GLU A 129 -23.75 -10.90 7.02
N PHE A 130 -23.34 -9.69 7.41
CA PHE A 130 -22.13 -9.39 8.16
C PHE A 130 -22.43 -9.10 9.64
N ASN A 131 -22.47 -10.15 10.47
CA ASN A 131 -22.92 -10.07 11.87
C ASN A 131 -22.00 -10.86 12.81
N ILE A 132 -21.71 -10.30 13.99
CA ILE A 132 -20.89 -10.91 15.05
C ILE A 132 -21.42 -12.29 15.47
N ASP A 133 -22.73 -12.48 15.50
CA ASP A 133 -23.38 -13.73 15.91
C ASP A 133 -23.13 -14.88 14.92
N LEU A 134 -22.65 -14.56 13.71
CA LEU A 134 -22.40 -15.51 12.63
C LEU A 134 -20.93 -15.89 12.50
N LEU A 135 -20.03 -15.31 13.31
CA LEU A 135 -18.60 -15.55 13.23
C LEU A 135 -18.28 -17.03 13.46
N THR A 136 -17.74 -17.70 12.44
CA THR A 136 -17.12 -19.01 12.62
C THR A 136 -15.77 -18.87 13.30
N PRO A 137 -15.28 -19.89 14.04
CA PRO A 137 -13.92 -19.90 14.57
C PRO A 137 -12.87 -19.64 13.47
N VAL A 138 -11.71 -19.12 13.87
CA VAL A 138 -10.56 -19.00 12.96
C VAL A 138 -10.07 -20.41 12.66
N ILE A 139 -9.90 -20.73 11.37
CA ILE A 139 -9.26 -21.97 10.94
C ILE A 139 -7.76 -21.73 11.02
N GLU A 140 -7.06 -22.72 11.50
CA GLU A 140 -5.64 -22.67 11.71
C GLU A 140 -4.97 -23.62 10.59
N SER A 141 -3.83 -23.34 9.91
CA SER A 141 -3.12 -24.08 8.77
C SER A 141 -1.56 -24.43 8.91
N GLU A 142 -1.03 -25.68 9.01
CA GLU A 142 0.41 -26.05 9.23
C GLU A 142 1.51 -25.67 8.17
N ALA A 143 1.37 -24.57 7.41
CA ALA A 143 2.46 -23.97 6.62
C ALA A 143 2.35 -22.42 6.61
N ASP A 144 3.19 -21.70 7.37
CA ASP A 144 3.31 -20.21 7.43
C ASP A 144 2.01 -19.38 7.59
N ILE A 145 0.87 -20.04 7.86
CA ILE A 145 -0.37 -19.54 8.46
C ILE A 145 -0.93 -20.67 9.37
N GLU A 146 -0.13 -21.10 10.36
CA GLU A 146 -0.24 -22.25 11.32
C GLU A 146 -1.57 -23.01 11.64
N VAL A 147 -1.61 -24.38 11.69
CA VAL A 147 -2.49 -25.47 12.29
C VAL A 147 -3.38 -26.42 11.40
N LEU A 148 -3.82 -27.59 11.91
CA LEU A 148 -5.22 -28.00 12.17
C LEU A 148 -5.13 -29.37 12.85
N LEU A 149 -5.58 -29.54 14.12
CA LEU A 149 -6.17 -30.81 14.58
C LEU A 149 -7.12 -30.66 15.81
N PRO A 150 -8.10 -31.60 15.99
CA PRO A 150 -9.21 -31.52 16.97
C PRO A 150 -8.87 -31.54 18.47
N GLU A 151 -7.60 -31.72 18.83
CA GLU A 151 -7.12 -31.65 20.22
C GLU A 151 -6.66 -30.22 20.60
N ALA A 152 -6.61 -29.29 19.64
CA ALA A 152 -6.15 -27.91 19.82
C ALA A 152 -7.05 -27.04 20.72
N VAL A 153 -8.28 -27.44 21.05
CA VAL A 153 -9.17 -26.64 21.90
C VAL A 153 -8.66 -26.54 23.35
N GLU A 154 -7.97 -27.56 23.86
CA GLU A 154 -7.32 -27.53 25.18
C GLU A 154 -5.97 -26.79 25.13
N TRP A 155 -5.21 -26.95 24.04
CA TRP A 155 -3.96 -26.21 23.81
C TRP A 155 -4.18 -24.71 23.57
N LEU A 156 -5.17 -24.31 22.76
CA LEU A 156 -5.59 -22.91 22.58
C LEU A 156 -6.09 -22.30 23.89
N ARG A 157 -6.76 -23.07 24.76
CA ARG A 157 -7.09 -22.60 26.10
C ARG A 157 -5.85 -22.33 26.94
N GLU A 158 -4.81 -23.15 26.85
CA GLU A 158 -3.54 -22.93 27.57
C GLU A 158 -2.68 -21.83 26.94
N PHE A 159 -2.60 -21.76 25.61
CA PHE A 159 -1.85 -20.75 24.83
C PHE A 159 -2.49 -19.36 24.95
N HIS A 160 -3.83 -19.29 24.98
CA HIS A 160 -4.58 -18.03 25.15
C HIS A 160 -4.87 -17.69 26.62
N ALA A 161 -4.58 -18.59 27.58
CA ALA A 161 -4.78 -18.29 29.02
C ALA A 161 -3.78 -17.27 29.56
N ASN A 162 -2.61 -17.14 28.93
CA ASN A 162 -1.56 -16.25 29.38
C ASN A 162 -1.19 -15.28 28.26
N ALA A 163 -1.43 -13.98 28.47
CA ALA A 163 -0.98 -12.95 27.55
C ALA A 163 0.56 -13.03 27.39
N LYS A 164 1.04 -13.36 26.19
CA LYS A 164 2.47 -13.27 25.85
C LYS A 164 2.80 -11.88 25.28
N PRO A 165 3.99 -11.33 25.56
CA PRO A 165 4.45 -10.11 24.89
C PRO A 165 4.70 -10.39 23.40
N THR A 166 4.54 -9.40 22.53
CA THR A 166 5.07 -9.47 21.15
C THR A 166 6.60 -9.56 21.17
N LYS A 167 7.24 -10.07 20.11
CA LYS A 167 8.71 -10.08 20.01
C LYS A 167 9.29 -8.69 20.20
N ALA A 168 8.67 -7.67 19.60
CA ALA A 168 9.08 -6.27 19.74
C ALA A 168 9.01 -5.78 21.20
N GLN A 169 7.94 -6.10 21.93
CA GLN A 169 7.81 -5.76 23.35
C GLN A 169 8.84 -6.49 24.21
N PHE A 170 9.01 -7.80 23.99
CA PHE A 170 9.99 -8.61 24.72
C PHE A 170 11.42 -8.09 24.53
N ILE A 171 11.82 -7.83 23.28
CA ILE A 171 13.15 -7.31 22.96
C ILE A 171 13.30 -5.89 23.48
N THR A 172 12.28 -5.04 23.41
CA THR A 172 12.31 -3.68 23.96
C THR A 172 12.54 -3.69 25.47
N GLU A 173 11.85 -4.56 26.22
CA GLU A 173 12.07 -4.70 27.66
C GLU A 173 13.46 -5.22 28.02
N ALA A 174 14.01 -6.13 27.21
CA ALA A 174 15.38 -6.62 27.37
C ALA A 174 16.41 -5.54 27.02
N ALA A 175 16.20 -4.80 25.94
CA ALA A 175 17.03 -3.68 25.50
C ALA A 175 17.13 -2.60 26.58
N ILE A 176 16.02 -2.26 27.25
CA ILE A 176 16.00 -1.33 28.38
C ILE A 176 16.90 -1.80 29.53
N LYS A 177 16.94 -3.10 29.82
CA LYS A 177 17.84 -3.68 30.85
C LYS A 177 19.30 -3.64 30.44
N LEU A 178 19.59 -3.62 29.14
CA LEU A 178 20.92 -3.48 28.55
C LEU A 178 21.36 -2.00 28.38
N GLY A 179 20.51 -1.05 28.80
CA GLY A 179 20.80 0.38 28.70
C GLY A 179 20.46 1.02 27.36
N GLN A 180 19.70 0.33 26.50
CA GLN A 180 19.19 0.85 25.24
C GLN A 180 17.72 1.29 25.37
N PRO A 181 17.26 2.34 24.66
CA PRO A 181 15.90 2.86 24.83
C PRO A 181 14.80 1.93 24.29
N ASN A 182 15.09 1.12 23.28
CA ASN A 182 14.14 0.20 22.64
C ASN A 182 14.87 -0.89 21.82
N ALA A 183 14.09 -1.79 21.20
CA ALA A 183 14.61 -2.87 20.35
C ALA A 183 15.42 -2.34 19.15
N ASP A 184 14.97 -1.28 18.48
CA ASP A 184 15.63 -0.72 17.29
C ASP A 184 17.02 -0.16 17.63
N ALA A 185 17.13 0.59 18.72
CA ALA A 185 18.42 1.10 19.18
C ALA A 185 19.39 -0.02 19.59
N LEU A 186 18.88 -1.13 20.13
CA LEU A 186 19.71 -2.30 20.39
C LEU A 186 20.20 -2.93 19.07
N ALA A 187 19.33 -3.06 18.06
CA ALA A 187 19.71 -3.60 16.76
C ALA A 187 20.83 -2.78 16.08
N GLU A 188 20.82 -1.45 16.24
CA GLU A 188 21.87 -0.57 15.69
C GLU A 188 23.21 -0.70 16.42
N VAL A 189 23.20 -0.94 17.74
CA VAL A 189 24.41 -0.95 18.58
C VAL A 189 25.01 -2.36 18.69
N ASP A 190 24.18 -3.39 18.79
CA ASP A 190 24.56 -4.79 19.01
C ASP A 190 23.55 -5.74 18.36
N TRP A 191 23.69 -5.94 17.06
CA TRP A 191 22.81 -6.80 16.25
C TRP A 191 22.84 -8.28 16.69
N ASP A 192 24.00 -8.77 17.16
CA ASP A 192 24.14 -10.16 17.59
C ASP A 192 23.33 -10.41 18.87
N GLU A 193 23.36 -9.47 19.82
CA GLU A 193 22.53 -9.55 21.03
C GLU A 193 21.03 -9.43 20.71
N TRP A 194 20.66 -8.59 19.73
CA TRP A 194 19.28 -8.53 19.24
C TRP A 194 18.83 -9.88 18.67
N CYS A 195 19.64 -10.51 17.81
CA CYS A 195 19.35 -11.83 17.24
C CYS A 195 19.21 -12.90 18.31
N ARG A 196 20.12 -12.91 19.29
CA ARG A 196 20.05 -13.84 20.43
C ARG A 196 18.77 -13.67 21.25
N LEU A 197 18.31 -12.43 21.47
CA LEU A 197 17.04 -12.16 22.16
C LEU A 197 15.83 -12.57 21.31
N ALA A 198 15.91 -12.38 20.00
CA ALA A 198 14.92 -12.87 19.05
C ALA A 198 14.81 -14.41 19.07
N ASP A 199 15.94 -15.12 19.13
CA ASP A 199 15.97 -16.58 19.24
C ASP A 199 15.39 -17.04 20.57
N ILE A 200 15.76 -16.40 21.69
CA ILE A 200 15.15 -16.69 22.99
C ILE A 200 13.64 -16.49 22.95
N TYR A 201 13.17 -15.44 22.29
CA TYR A 201 11.74 -15.22 22.12
C TYR A 201 11.11 -16.39 21.37
N GLY A 202 11.67 -16.79 20.21
CA GLY A 202 11.20 -17.92 19.42
C GLY A 202 11.18 -19.23 20.22
N ASP A 203 12.25 -19.53 20.97
CA ASP A 203 12.34 -20.72 21.82
C ASP A 203 11.33 -20.72 22.98
N THR A 204 11.02 -19.54 23.53
CA THR A 204 10.17 -19.39 24.72
C THR A 204 8.69 -19.31 24.35
N TYR A 205 8.36 -18.61 23.27
CA TYR A 205 7.00 -18.20 22.93
C TYR A 205 6.54 -18.69 21.54
N GLY A 206 7.42 -19.33 20.77
CA GLY A 206 7.23 -19.59 19.34
C GLY A 206 7.50 -18.33 18.50
N ASP A 207 7.51 -18.48 17.17
CA ASP A 207 7.53 -17.33 16.28
C ASP A 207 6.32 -16.41 16.52
N ASP A 208 6.51 -15.11 16.26
CA ASP A 208 5.38 -14.20 16.19
C ASP A 208 4.45 -14.71 15.09
N VAL A 209 3.22 -15.04 15.47
CA VAL A 209 2.14 -15.27 14.51
C VAL A 209 2.07 -14.03 13.62
N VAL A 210 2.01 -14.23 12.30
CA VAL A 210 1.90 -13.15 11.29
C VAL A 210 1.07 -12.00 11.86
N MET A 211 1.73 -10.88 12.09
CA MET A 211 1.14 -9.75 12.80
C MET A 211 -0.08 -9.28 12.02
N CYS A 212 -1.26 -9.49 12.60
CA CYS A 212 -2.50 -9.05 12.01
C CYS A 212 -2.55 -7.53 12.16
N MET A 213 -2.89 -6.81 11.10
CA MET A 213 -2.99 -5.35 11.17
C MET A 213 -4.46 -4.94 11.12
N GLN A 214 -4.96 -4.40 12.24
CA GLN A 214 -6.27 -3.78 12.30
C GLN A 214 -6.18 -2.40 11.65
N ILE A 215 -6.90 -2.19 10.56
CA ILE A 215 -7.01 -0.85 9.97
C ILE A 215 -7.95 -0.05 10.88
N THR A 216 -7.40 0.96 11.53
CA THR A 216 -8.09 1.85 12.48
C THR A 216 -8.55 3.15 11.81
N GLY A 217 -8.04 3.44 10.61
CA GLY A 217 -8.50 4.57 9.81
C GLY A 217 -7.72 4.74 8.51
N PHE A 218 -7.84 5.93 7.94
CA PHE A 218 -7.19 6.31 6.70
C PHE A 218 -6.49 7.66 6.89
N GLY A 219 -5.28 7.78 6.35
CA GLY A 219 -4.57 9.04 6.32
C GLY A 219 -5.24 10.07 5.41
N ASP A 220 -4.78 11.32 5.48
CA ASP A 220 -5.22 12.38 4.58
C ASP A 220 -5.02 11.98 3.12
N GLY A 221 -5.94 12.41 2.25
CA GLY A 221 -5.85 12.16 0.81
C GLY A 221 -4.61 12.83 0.21
N ARG A 222 -3.76 12.04 -0.42
CA ARG A 222 -2.50 12.51 -1.03
C ARG A 222 -2.47 12.19 -2.51
N LEU A 223 -1.72 12.98 -3.27
CA LEU A 223 -1.52 12.67 -4.67
C LEU A 223 -0.39 11.64 -4.84
N TYR A 224 -0.74 10.45 -5.33
CA TYR A 224 0.19 9.38 -5.68
C TYR A 224 0.66 9.62 -7.12
N CYS A 225 1.92 10.01 -7.25
CA CYS A 225 2.61 10.21 -8.52
C CYS A 225 4.12 10.10 -8.27
N ASP A 226 4.68 8.90 -8.43
CA ASP A 226 6.12 8.68 -8.28
C ASP A 226 6.88 9.40 -9.41
N MET A 227 7.80 10.31 -9.08
CA MET A 227 8.61 11.03 -10.08
C MET A 227 10.02 10.48 -10.10
N SER A 228 10.53 10.17 -11.30
CA SER A 228 11.92 9.71 -11.41
C SER A 228 12.90 10.84 -11.07
N LYS A 229 14.12 10.47 -10.70
CA LYS A 229 15.20 11.44 -10.47
C LYS A 229 15.44 12.32 -11.70
N ASP A 230 15.34 11.75 -12.91
CA ASP A 230 15.53 12.48 -14.16
C ASP A 230 14.42 13.53 -14.38
N GLN A 231 13.18 13.20 -14.05
CA GLN A 231 12.06 14.16 -14.11
C GLN A 231 12.22 15.31 -13.11
N GLN A 232 12.70 15.00 -11.89
CA GLN A 232 13.00 16.03 -10.89
C GLN A 232 14.13 16.95 -11.40
N GLN A 233 15.20 16.37 -11.96
CA GLN A 233 16.32 17.12 -12.55
C GLN A 233 15.90 17.96 -13.76
N ALA A 234 14.95 17.48 -14.57
CA ALA A 234 14.38 18.25 -15.67
C ALA A 234 13.69 19.52 -15.15
N MET A 235 12.92 19.43 -14.07
CA MET A 235 12.29 20.60 -13.43
C MET A 235 13.32 21.56 -12.83
N GLU A 236 14.38 21.06 -12.21
CA GLU A 236 15.51 21.89 -11.75
C GLU A 236 16.25 22.57 -12.91
N HIS A 237 16.35 21.91 -14.06
CA HIS A 237 16.92 22.52 -15.26
C HIS A 237 16.06 23.69 -15.74
N LEU A 238 14.73 23.57 -15.75
CA LEU A 238 13.82 24.68 -16.07
C LEU A 238 14.03 25.88 -15.13
N GLU A 239 14.24 25.66 -13.83
CA GLU A 239 14.56 26.73 -12.89
C GLU A 239 15.87 27.45 -13.22
N ARG A 240 16.91 26.68 -13.59
CA ARG A 240 18.21 27.24 -14.00
C ARG A 240 18.09 28.04 -15.30
N LEU A 241 17.32 27.53 -16.26
CA LEU A 241 17.07 28.19 -17.53
C LEU A 241 16.34 29.53 -17.32
N LYS A 242 15.27 29.55 -16.50
CA LYS A 242 14.55 30.79 -16.15
C LYS A 242 15.49 31.85 -15.58
N LYS A 243 16.32 31.49 -14.60
CA LYS A 243 17.30 32.39 -13.99
C LYS A 243 18.33 32.92 -15.01
N LYS A 244 18.72 32.11 -15.99
CA LYS A 244 19.66 32.51 -17.06
C LYS A 244 19.02 33.51 -18.02
N LEU A 245 17.75 33.31 -18.40
CA LEU A 245 17.01 34.21 -19.29
C LEU A 245 16.72 35.56 -18.61
N GLU A 246 16.29 35.56 -17.35
CA GLU A 246 16.06 36.78 -16.57
C GLU A 246 17.32 37.67 -16.50
N LYS A 247 18.51 37.06 -16.36
CA LYS A 247 19.79 37.78 -16.33
C LYS A 247 20.18 38.39 -17.67
N LYS A 248 19.74 37.82 -18.79
CA LYS A 248 20.10 38.31 -20.13
C LYS A 248 19.31 39.56 -20.54
N SER A 249 18.22 39.91 -19.83
CA SER A 249 17.43 41.14 -20.05
C SER A 249 17.04 41.40 -21.52
N LEU A 250 16.64 40.35 -22.24
CA LEU A 250 16.06 40.48 -23.58
C LEU A 250 14.53 40.50 -23.46
N ASN A 251 13.88 41.53 -24.03
CA ASN A 251 12.42 41.64 -24.03
C ASN A 251 11.73 40.47 -24.75
N ASP A 252 12.39 39.87 -25.74
CA ASP A 252 11.83 38.80 -26.57
C ASP A 252 11.65 37.45 -25.81
N ASP A 253 12.27 37.34 -24.64
CA ASP A 253 12.20 36.16 -23.77
C ASP A 253 11.09 36.26 -22.71
N LYS A 254 10.39 37.40 -22.61
CA LYS A 254 9.41 37.64 -21.53
C LYS A 254 8.33 36.54 -21.47
N THR A 255 7.71 36.22 -22.60
CA THR A 255 6.68 35.17 -22.66
C THR A 255 7.20 33.81 -22.19
N LEU A 256 8.44 33.46 -22.55
CA LEU A 256 9.04 32.19 -22.14
C LEU A 256 9.38 32.19 -20.64
N ILE A 257 9.89 33.31 -20.11
CA ILE A 257 10.16 33.47 -18.68
C ILE A 257 8.86 33.30 -17.87
N ASP A 258 7.75 33.83 -18.37
CA ASP A 258 6.43 33.71 -17.74
C ASP A 258 5.95 32.25 -17.76
N LEU A 259 6.06 31.53 -18.89
CA LEU A 259 5.71 30.10 -19.00
C LEU A 259 6.56 29.22 -18.07
N LEU A 260 7.88 29.43 -18.04
CA LEU A 260 8.78 28.73 -17.13
C LEU A 260 8.38 29.02 -15.67
N GLY A 261 8.07 30.27 -15.36
CA GLY A 261 7.62 30.69 -14.03
C GLY A 261 6.35 29.99 -13.59
N GLU A 262 5.36 29.90 -14.48
CA GLU A 262 4.12 29.16 -14.23
C GLU A 262 4.42 27.67 -13.96
N ALA A 263 5.10 26.97 -14.86
CA ALA A 263 5.42 25.55 -14.70
C ALA A 263 6.16 25.27 -13.39
N ILE A 264 7.17 26.08 -13.03
CA ILE A 264 7.94 25.95 -11.78
C ILE A 264 7.06 26.21 -10.55
N THR A 265 6.19 27.21 -10.61
CA THR A 265 5.31 27.56 -9.49
C THR A 265 4.31 26.44 -9.22
N VAL A 266 3.66 25.95 -10.28
CA VAL A 266 2.70 24.85 -10.19
C VAL A 266 3.38 23.55 -9.79
N TYR A 267 4.63 23.33 -10.21
CA TYR A 267 5.41 22.18 -9.75
C TYR A 267 5.67 22.20 -8.23
N LYS A 268 5.93 23.37 -7.66
CA LYS A 268 6.08 23.51 -6.20
C LYS A 268 4.76 23.30 -5.47
N GLU A 269 3.65 23.81 -6.01
CA GLU A 269 2.30 23.52 -5.51
C GLU A 269 2.01 22.02 -5.56
N PHE A 270 2.39 21.35 -6.66
CA PHE A 270 2.25 19.91 -6.86
C PHE A 270 3.05 19.12 -5.83
N LEU A 271 4.34 19.45 -5.63
CA LEU A 271 5.18 18.83 -4.59
C LEU A 271 4.58 19.00 -3.19
N GLY A 272 3.89 20.11 -2.91
CA GLY A 272 3.22 20.33 -1.63
C GLY A 272 2.00 19.44 -1.38
N VAL A 273 1.42 18.82 -2.42
CA VAL A 273 0.31 17.87 -2.28
C VAL A 273 0.71 16.42 -2.52
N CYS A 274 1.91 16.19 -3.07
CA CYS A 274 2.55 14.89 -3.10
C CYS A 274 3.10 14.64 -1.70
N GLY A 275 2.49 13.73 -0.97
CA GLY A 275 3.08 13.24 0.26
C GLY A 275 4.10 12.14 -0.03
N GLU A 276 4.79 11.69 1.02
CA GLU A 276 5.49 10.41 0.98
C GLU A 276 4.48 9.31 0.60
N LEU A 277 4.87 8.52 -0.40
CA LEU A 277 4.10 7.36 -0.82
C LEU A 277 4.13 6.37 0.33
N ALA A 278 2.96 6.02 0.83
CA ALA A 278 2.78 5.03 1.88
C ALA A 278 1.80 3.98 1.36
N TYR A 279 2.20 2.72 1.50
CA TYR A 279 1.41 1.55 1.17
C TYR A 279 1.28 0.65 2.40
N PRO A 280 0.20 -0.13 2.52
CA PRO A 280 -0.94 -0.20 1.58
C PRO A 280 -1.83 1.06 1.63
N ALA A 281 -2.54 1.30 0.52
CA ALA A 281 -3.40 2.47 0.37
C ALA A 281 -4.66 2.19 -0.46
N LEU A 282 -5.74 2.94 -0.20
CA LEU A 282 -6.92 2.94 -1.06
C LEU A 282 -6.70 3.91 -2.22
N PHE A 283 -7.19 3.57 -3.42
CA PHE A 283 -7.31 4.50 -4.56
C PHE A 283 -6.01 5.15 -5.05
N GLY A 284 -4.87 4.66 -4.57
CA GLY A 284 -3.55 5.11 -5.01
C GLY A 284 -3.25 4.64 -6.44
N THR A 285 -1.97 4.66 -6.79
CA THR A 285 -1.50 4.08 -8.04
C THR A 285 -0.08 3.61 -7.86
N PHE A 286 0.26 2.47 -8.47
CA PHE A 286 1.63 2.12 -8.76
C PHE A 286 1.92 2.44 -10.22
N GLN A 287 3.16 2.82 -10.49
CA GLN A 287 3.57 3.18 -11.85
C GLN A 287 4.54 2.17 -12.47
N GLN A 288 4.99 1.17 -11.70
CA GLN A 288 5.90 0.11 -12.15
C GLN A 288 5.21 -1.24 -12.41
N ILE A 289 3.90 -1.33 -12.21
CA ILE A 289 3.13 -2.49 -12.67
C ILE A 289 2.91 -2.35 -14.17
N GLN A 290 2.92 -3.48 -14.88
CA GLN A 290 3.02 -3.73 -16.33
C GLN A 290 2.03 -2.97 -17.26
N TYR A 291 1.24 -2.03 -16.75
CA TYR A 291 0.16 -1.37 -17.48
C TYR A 291 0.29 0.16 -17.47
N GLU A 292 -0.13 0.77 -18.57
CA GLU A 292 -0.37 2.22 -18.61
C GLU A 292 -1.59 2.53 -17.71
N ALA A 293 -1.44 3.34 -16.66
CA ALA A 293 -2.55 3.59 -15.71
C ALA A 293 -3.78 4.27 -16.32
N GLY A 294 -3.69 4.74 -17.58
CA GLY A 294 -4.83 5.19 -18.37
C GLY A 294 -5.66 4.06 -19.01
N GLY A 295 -5.10 2.85 -19.10
CA GLY A 295 -5.74 1.65 -19.66
C GLY A 295 -6.36 0.71 -18.62
N CYS A 296 -6.16 0.99 -17.33
CA CYS A 296 -6.70 0.19 -16.23
C CYS A 296 -7.84 0.92 -15.52
N ASP A 297 -8.71 0.14 -14.86
CA ASP A 297 -9.66 0.70 -13.90
C ASP A 297 -8.90 1.38 -12.75
N GLU A 298 -9.60 2.21 -11.98
CA GLU A 298 -9.01 2.79 -10.79
C GLU A 298 -8.73 1.68 -9.76
N PRO A 299 -7.51 1.58 -9.21
CA PRO A 299 -7.23 0.64 -8.14
C PRO A 299 -8.13 0.93 -6.94
N PHE A 300 -8.79 -0.08 -6.41
CA PHE A 300 -9.43 -0.03 -5.11
C PHE A 300 -8.39 -0.09 -3.98
N ILE A 301 -7.47 -1.06 -4.03
CA ILE A 301 -6.40 -1.24 -3.05
C ILE A 301 -5.05 -1.40 -3.78
N CYS A 302 -4.04 -0.76 -3.23
CA CYS A 302 -2.65 -0.84 -3.66
C CYS A 302 -1.81 -1.45 -2.54
N PHE A 303 -1.16 -2.58 -2.82
CA PHE A 303 -0.20 -3.26 -1.96
C PHE A 303 1.21 -3.10 -2.54
N GLU A 304 2.14 -2.64 -1.72
CA GLU A 304 3.57 -2.90 -1.94
C GLU A 304 3.80 -4.31 -1.38
N SER A 305 4.59 -4.52 -0.34
CA SER A 305 4.54 -5.79 0.40
C SER A 305 3.38 -5.81 1.41
N ILE A 306 2.99 -7.00 1.87
CA ILE A 306 2.16 -7.15 3.07
C ILE A 306 2.73 -8.28 3.93
N GLY A 307 3.22 -7.94 5.12
CA GLY A 307 3.89 -8.90 6.01
C GLY A 307 5.14 -9.48 5.33
N LEU A 308 5.28 -10.81 5.35
CA LEU A 308 6.39 -11.51 4.70
C LEU A 308 6.15 -11.75 3.18
N ARG A 309 5.02 -11.31 2.63
CA ARG A 309 4.70 -11.51 1.21
C ARG A 309 5.19 -10.34 0.38
N GLU A 310 6.13 -10.65 -0.51
CA GLU A 310 6.58 -9.79 -1.59
C GLU A 310 6.00 -10.30 -2.93
N TRP A 311 5.58 -9.39 -3.80
CA TRP A 311 4.97 -9.69 -5.09
C TRP A 311 5.96 -9.51 -6.25
N GLY A 312 6.62 -10.59 -6.70
CA GLY A 312 7.60 -10.55 -7.79
C GLY A 312 8.86 -9.71 -7.48
N ASP A 313 9.69 -9.40 -8.48
CA ASP A 313 10.99 -8.71 -8.31
C ASP A 313 10.92 -7.23 -7.86
N GLY A 314 9.72 -6.72 -7.57
CA GLY A 314 9.49 -5.33 -7.14
C GLY A 314 8.31 -5.14 -6.20
N GLY A 315 7.65 -6.22 -5.80
CA GLY A 315 6.78 -6.25 -4.64
C GLY A 315 5.46 -5.49 -4.75
N ASN A 316 4.71 -5.46 -5.86
CA ASN A 316 3.41 -4.75 -5.87
C ASN A 316 2.21 -5.58 -6.37
N ALA A 317 1.06 -5.42 -5.71
CA ALA A 317 -0.22 -5.99 -6.10
C ALA A 317 -1.35 -4.96 -6.00
N GLN A 318 -2.41 -5.13 -6.80
CA GLN A 318 -3.54 -4.21 -6.86
C GLN A 318 -4.87 -4.96 -6.96
N VAL A 319 -5.85 -4.47 -6.21
CA VAL A 319 -7.26 -4.82 -6.39
C VAL A 319 -7.88 -3.66 -7.15
N PHE A 320 -8.54 -3.92 -8.27
CA PHE A 320 -9.26 -2.93 -9.06
C PHE A 320 -10.76 -3.07 -8.85
N TYR A 321 -11.49 -1.98 -9.10
CA TYR A 321 -12.95 -1.99 -9.11
C TYR A 321 -13.51 -1.17 -10.27
N SER A 322 -14.43 -1.76 -11.02
CA SER A 322 -15.35 -1.03 -11.88
C SER A 322 -16.78 -1.51 -11.73
N GLN A 323 -17.72 -0.63 -12.04
CA GLN A 323 -19.15 -0.95 -11.99
C GLN A 323 -19.52 -2.05 -13.00
N ASP A 324 -18.84 -2.09 -14.15
CA ASP A 324 -19.14 -3.03 -15.23
C ASP A 324 -18.47 -4.41 -15.04
N ARG A 325 -17.24 -4.44 -14.51
CA ARG A 325 -16.46 -5.69 -14.37
C ARG A 325 -16.43 -6.23 -12.95
N GLY A 326 -16.83 -5.44 -11.96
CA GLY A 326 -16.69 -5.79 -10.55
C GLY A 326 -15.24 -5.66 -10.08
N PHE A 327 -14.83 -6.53 -9.16
CA PHE A 327 -13.48 -6.56 -8.63
C PHE A 327 -12.56 -7.47 -9.44
N THR A 328 -11.34 -7.01 -9.70
CA THR A 328 -10.28 -7.83 -10.28
C THR A 328 -8.99 -7.65 -9.49
N PHE A 329 -8.10 -8.62 -9.55
CA PHE A 329 -6.79 -8.56 -8.91
C PHE A 329 -5.70 -8.69 -9.97
N ASP A 330 -4.61 -7.96 -9.78
CA ASP A 330 -3.43 -8.02 -10.63
C ASP A 330 -2.17 -7.70 -9.82
N TRP A 331 -1.00 -8.07 -10.31
CA TRP A 331 0.28 -7.83 -9.63
C TRP A 331 1.42 -7.69 -10.63
N SER A 332 2.56 -7.15 -10.19
CA SER A 332 3.75 -7.08 -11.05
C SER A 332 4.41 -8.45 -11.20
N CYS A 333 4.38 -9.01 -12.42
CA CYS A 333 5.32 -10.05 -12.83
C CYS A 333 6.54 -9.38 -13.48
N THR A 334 7.57 -9.07 -12.71
CA THR A 334 8.90 -8.85 -13.31
C THR A 334 9.79 -9.99 -12.91
#